data_AF-A0A969B0L4-F1
#
_entry.id   AF-A0A969B0L4-F1
#
_cell.length_a   1.000
_cell.length_b   1.000
_cell.length_c   1.000
_cell.angle_alpha   90.00
_cell.angle_beta   90.00
_cell.angle_gamma   90.00
#
_symmetry.space_group_name_H-M   'P 1'
#
loop_
_entity.id
_entity.type
_entity.pdbx_description
1 polymer ?
#
loop_
_entity_poly.entity_id
_entity_poly.type
_entity_poly.pdbx_seq_one_letter_code
_entity_poly.pdbx_strand_id
1 'polypeptide(L)' 'MGEPSNCWYVVAQDQGGCLVLSAQALVAQAVEQDEAGEAPTVECWGPFESELAAIAKRIGLIRAGKCKPQ' A
#
# COMPACT_ATOMS: atom_id res chain seq x y z
N MET A 1 22.32 6.68 -13.53
CA MET A 1 22.08 5.77 -12.40
C MET A 1 20.89 6.33 -11.66
N GLY A 2 19.68 5.95 -12.08
CA GLY A 2 18.45 6.52 -11.50
C GLY A 2 18.18 5.82 -10.19
N GLU A 3 18.23 6.56 -9.09
CA GLU A 3 17.70 6.11 -7.80
C GLU A 3 16.27 5.57 -8.02
N PRO A 4 15.85 4.50 -7.33
CA PRO A 4 14.44 4.12 -7.36
C PRO A 4 13.70 5.33 -6.79
N SER A 5 13.01 6.05 -7.67
CA SER A 5 12.15 7.16 -7.27
C SER A 5 11.35 6.66 -6.07
N ASN A 6 11.48 7.32 -4.93
CA ASN A 6 10.89 6.93 -3.65
C ASN A 6 9.37 7.00 -3.75
N CYS A 7 8.80 6.06 -4.50
CA CYS A 7 7.41 5.96 -4.82
C CYS A 7 6.76 5.13 -3.72
N TRP A 8 5.77 5.72 -3.10
CA TRP A 8 4.99 5.11 -2.04
C TRP A 8 3.65 4.67 -2.57
N TYR A 9 3.10 3.61 -1.98
CA TYR A 9 1.85 3.00 -2.38
C TYR A 9 1.04 2.70 -1.14
N VAL A 10 -0.28 2.82 -1.26
CA VAL A 10 -1.22 2.35 -0.24
C VAL A 10 -1.84 1.07 -0.75
N VAL A 11 -1.74 0.00 0.01
CA VAL A 11 -2.28 -1.32 -0.35
C VAL A 11 -3.38 -1.68 0.63
N ALA A 12 -4.57 -1.99 0.11
CA ALA A 12 -5.67 -2.54 0.91
C ALA A 12 -5.42 -4.02 1.20
N GLN A 13 -5.45 -4.38 2.47
CA GLN A 13 -5.41 -5.76 2.94
C GLN A 13 -6.84 -6.31 3.02
N ASP A 14 -7.01 -7.62 2.83
CA ASP A 14 -8.29 -8.31 2.93
C ASP A 14 -8.91 -8.19 4.33
N GLN A 15 -8.07 -8.11 5.37
CA GLN A 15 -8.44 -7.88 6.77
C GLN A 15 -9.11 -6.50 7.00
N GLY A 16 -9.20 -5.67 5.95
CA GLY A 16 -9.77 -4.32 5.95
C GLY A 16 -8.79 -3.25 6.43
N GLY A 17 -7.53 -3.61 6.64
CA GLY A 17 -6.44 -2.67 6.94
C GLY A 17 -5.85 -2.07 5.66
N CYS A 18 -5.17 -0.93 5.78
CA CYS A 18 -4.41 -0.36 4.67
C CYS A 18 -2.99 -0.05 5.11
N LEU A 19 -2.03 -0.52 4.32
CA LEU A 19 -0.60 -0.40 4.58
C LEU A 19 0.03 0.57 3.59
N VAL A 20 0.95 1.40 4.08
CA VAL A 20 1.77 2.29 3.25
C VAL A 20 3.11 1.60 3.05
N LEU A 21 3.44 1.31 1.80
CA LEU A 21 4.67 0.61 1.44
C LEU A 21 5.44 1.40 0.38
N SER A 22 6.77 1.35 0.44
CA SER A 22 7.61 1.82 -0.66
C SER A 22 7.58 0.84 -1.83
N ALA A 23 8.01 1.26 -3.02
CA ALA A 23 8.11 0.39 -4.19
C ALA A 23 8.85 -0.94 -3.90
N GLN A 24 9.91 -0.90 -3.09
CA GLN A 24 10.66 -2.11 -2.70
C GLN A 24 9.86 -3.00 -1.74
N ALA A 25 9.21 -2.40 -0.75
CA ALA A 25 8.41 -3.15 0.22
C ALA A 25 7.13 -3.72 -0.40
N LEU A 26 6.58 -3.07 -1.43
CA LEU A 26 5.44 -3.57 -2.20
C LEU A 26 5.80 -4.88 -2.92
N VAL A 27 6.97 -4.93 -3.56
CA VAL A 27 7.45 -6.15 -4.22
C VAL A 27 7.68 -7.27 -3.21
N ALA A 28 8.31 -6.97 -2.07
CA ALA A 28 8.50 -7.96 -1.00
C ALA A 28 7.16 -8.50 -0.49
N GLN A 29 6.18 -7.63 -0.25
CA GLN A 29 4.87 -8.06 0.24
C GLN A 29 4.09 -8.86 -0.81
N ALA A 30 4.16 -8.48 -2.08
CA ALA A 30 3.52 -9.24 -3.16
C ALA A 30 4.07 -10.68 -3.26
N VAL A 31 5.38 -10.86 -3.02
CA VAL A 31 6.00 -12.20 -2.98
C VAL A 31 5.53 -12.99 -1.76
N GLU A 32 5.47 -12.37 -0.57
CA GLU A 32 4.96 -13.04 0.64
C GLU A 32 3.47 -13.42 0.51
N GLN A 33 2.65 -12.59 -0.14
CA GLN A 33 1.22 -12.87 -0.35
C GLN A 33 0.98 -13.99 -1.37
N ASP A 34 1.82 -14.08 -2.41
CA ASP A 34 1.77 -15.17 -3.40
C ASP A 34 2.09 -16.53 -2.75
N GLU A 35 3.10 -16.59 -1.87
CA GLU A 35 3.41 -17.81 -1.09
C GLU A 35 2.33 -18.14 -0.06
N ALA A 36 1.66 -17.14 0.54
CA ALA A 36 0.59 -17.36 1.51
C ALA A 36 -0.73 -17.83 0.87
N GLY A 37 -0.86 -17.76 -0.46
CA GLY A 37 -2.10 -18.10 -1.17
C GLY A 37 -3.26 -17.14 -0.87
N GLU A 38 -2.97 -15.99 -0.26
CA GLU A 38 -3.93 -14.93 0.03
C GLU A 38 -4.17 -14.15 -1.27
N ALA A 39 -5.44 -14.00 -1.68
CA ALA A 39 -5.77 -13.39 -2.96
C ALA A 39 -5.07 -12.02 -3.14
N PRO A 40 -4.53 -11.72 -4.33
CA PRO A 40 -3.71 -10.53 -4.54
C PRO A 40 -4.51 -9.30 -4.12
N THR A 41 -3.90 -8.50 -3.27
CA THR A 41 -4.41 -7.23 -2.74
C THR A 41 -5.16 -6.44 -3.82
N VAL A 42 -6.50 -6.42 -3.69
CA VAL A 42 -7.39 -6.04 -4.81
C VAL A 42 -7.34 -4.54 -5.11
N GLU A 43 -6.94 -3.71 -4.15
CA GLU A 43 -6.83 -2.26 -4.33
C GLU A 43 -5.47 -1.73 -3.86
N CYS A 44 -4.70 -1.20 -4.81
CA CYS A 44 -3.50 -0.42 -4.56
C CYS A 44 -3.69 1.02 -5.08
N TRP A 45 -3.14 2.01 -4.36
CA TRP A 45 -3.19 3.42 -4.73
C TRP A 45 -1.78 3.99 -4.75
N GLY A 46 -1.45 4.74 -5.79
CA GLY A 46 -0.14 5.35 -5.99
C GLY A 46 0.22 5.38 -7.48
N PRO A 47 1.49 5.68 -7.82
CA PRO A 47 2.59 6.03 -6.91
C PRO A 47 2.42 7.42 -6.27
N PHE A 48 2.90 7.56 -5.03
CA PHE A 48 3.03 8.82 -4.31
C PHE A 48 4.48 9.25 -4.19
N GLU A 49 4.74 10.56 -4.29
CA GLU A 49 6.08 11.15 -4.23
C GLU A 49 6.75 11.06 -2.84
N SER A 50 5.98 10.78 -1.78
CA SER A 50 6.45 10.72 -0.41
C SER A 50 5.53 9.90 0.48
N GLU A 51 6.07 9.38 1.58
CA GLU A 51 5.32 8.62 2.58
C GLU A 51 4.13 9.42 3.10
N LEU A 52 4.32 10.71 3.39
CA LEU A 52 3.28 11.62 3.84
C LEU A 52 2.09 11.72 2.87
N ALA A 53 2.35 11.72 1.56
CA ALA A 53 1.29 11.76 0.56
C ALA A 53 0.50 10.43 0.54
N ALA A 54 1.18 9.30 0.71
CA ALA A 54 0.53 7.99 0.86
C ALA A 54 -0.25 7.88 2.18
N ILE A 55 0.28 8.43 3.29
CA ILE A 55 -0.42 8.50 4.58
C ILE A 55 -1.68 9.37 4.46
N ALA A 56 -1.59 10.54 3.83
CA ALA A 56 -2.74 11.40 3.58
C ALA A 56 -3.82 10.67 2.77
N LYS A 57 -3.42 9.88 1.75
CA LYS A 57 -4.34 9.03 1.00
C LYS A 57 -4.97 7.96 1.90
N ARG A 58 -4.18 7.25 2.71
CA ARG A 58 -4.66 6.26 3.69
C ARG A 58 -5.72 6.86 4.61
N ILE A 59 -5.49 8.04 5.18
CA ILE A 59 -6.46 8.73 6.03
C ILE A 59 -7.74 9.06 5.25
N GLY A 60 -7.61 9.52 4.01
CA GLY A 60 -8.75 9.75 3.12
C GLY A 60 -9.58 8.47 2.89
N LEU A 61 -8.91 7.33 2.71
CA LEU A 61 -9.56 6.03 2.55
C LEU A 61 -10.23 5.54 3.84
N ILE A 62 -9.64 5.83 5.01
CA ILE A 62 -10.27 5.58 6.31
C ILE A 62 -11.58 6.37 6.43
N ARG A 63 -11.54 7.67 6.11
CA ARG A 63 -12.74 8.52 6.13
C ARG A 63 -13.80 8.08 5.12
N ALA A 64 -13.38 7.49 4.00
CA ALA A 64 -14.28 6.93 2.99
C ALA A 64 -14.82 5.53 3.35
N GLY A 65 -14.41 4.94 4.47
CA GLY A 65 -14.80 3.59 4.90
C GLY A 65 -14.13 2.46 4.12
N LYS A 66 -13.11 2.75 3.31
CA LYS A 66 -12.34 1.74 2.56
C LYS A 66 -11.23 1.08 3.37
N CYS A 67 -10.76 1.75 4.41
CA CYS A 67 -9.69 1.28 5.28
C CYS A 67 -10.11 1.40 6.74
N LYS A 68 -9.67 0.47 7.59
CA LYS A 68 -9.80 0.60 9.04
C LYS A 68 -8.64 1.40 9.64
N PRO A 69 -8.91 2.28 10.62
CA PRO A 69 -7.85 2.81 11.48
C PRO A 69 -7.27 1.66 12.30
N GLN A 70 -5.95 1.68 12.50
CA GLN A 70 -5.25 0.76 13.39
C GLN A 70 -5.07 1.41 14.76
#